data_AF-A0A4P7XMC9-F1
#
_entry.id   AF-A0A4P7XMC9-F1
#
_cell.length_a   1.000
_cell.length_b   1.000
_cell.length_c   1.000
_cell.angle_alpha   90.00
_cell.angle_beta   90.00
_cell.angle_gamma   90.00
#
_symmetry.space_group_name_H-M   'P 1'
#
loop_
_entity.id
_entity.type
_entity.pdbx_description
1 polymer ?
#
loop_
_entity_poly.entity_id
_entity_poly.type
_entity_poly.pdbx_seq_one_letter_code
_entity_poly.pdbx_strand_id
1 'polypeptide(L)'
;MEPEECQSGLLKLLRSKKHWAHRGIARRILESDQDHLLPVAMKQLERGYQLCTYRRDQDDPLQLWMCGTGMIEANLGKVLRWVLTLQTGPEFNMALCDIVYPSLSSLCEVEEFESPDDKRNQLLLWIAQSPLLDPANPQTKRLIQALRDIEQPSHAVQLAYKCIDALPDKDEAILDLVLTAVDMFPPRQALEIIEPYETLLQSDRAKKVFAEQKAYVEGELRDAGRTVPGHWAMFDPAEPTQGRPDLYDQDAQLVVELGAAVSFLASPTGQSLLPFSQTKTLFGPRENEWPLTLKRLIQSRLLQVRRESAEGSFEMHEDQRFSWVPAHVELAVNLDSDDSQSGIILGLQNEIQEYVLHSTPVALLPVWQHLVSIEAHDYWISCMEYFRLPTHTLEDDEAHFQSAAALFSLSELMNLIYNVCQSAAGEQKARMLTNTHARNLAGSMLRSRMERAQAEGWTIKRGFRGELMPMSHLIQFFFTDFIPIGQETYECVVPNTGTLADAQEAMNQPQRGPSEPRV
;
A
#
# COMPACT_ATOMS: atom_id res chain seq x y z
N MET A 1 16.78 60.60 -26.06
CA MET A 1 15.65 59.64 -26.02
C MET A 1 15.04 59.78 -24.65
N GLU A 2 13.81 60.27 -24.58
CA GLU A 2 13.17 60.64 -23.32
C GLU A 2 12.71 59.42 -22.52
N PRO A 3 12.69 59.48 -21.17
CA PRO A 3 12.30 58.37 -20.29
C PRO A 3 10.80 58.01 -20.35
N GLU A 4 9.97 58.82 -21.00
CA GLU A 4 8.51 58.66 -20.97
C GLU A 4 7.97 57.57 -21.92
N GLU A 5 8.71 57.17 -22.96
CA GLU A 5 8.27 56.10 -23.86
C GLU A 5 8.47 54.68 -23.28
N CYS A 6 9.42 54.50 -22.35
CA CYS A 6 9.64 53.21 -21.67
C CYS A 6 8.58 52.93 -20.58
N GLN A 7 8.04 53.96 -19.92
CA GLN A 7 6.99 53.79 -18.91
C GLN A 7 5.60 53.54 -19.54
N SER A 8 5.34 54.04 -20.75
CA SER A 8 4.09 53.83 -21.49
C SER A 8 3.87 52.36 -21.92
N GLY A 9 4.95 51.67 -22.29
CA GLY A 9 4.93 50.23 -22.60
C GLY A 9 4.75 49.37 -21.35
N LEU A 10 5.43 49.71 -20.26
CA LEU A 10 5.36 48.98 -18.99
C LEU A 10 3.98 49.11 -18.32
N LEU A 11 3.38 50.29 -18.30
CA LEU A 11 2.03 50.50 -17.76
C LEU A 11 0.92 49.84 -18.60
N LYS A 12 1.14 49.63 -19.91
CA LYS A 12 0.24 48.84 -20.77
C LYS A 12 0.35 47.34 -20.51
N LEU A 13 1.53 46.83 -20.16
CA LEU A 13 1.73 45.44 -19.72
C LEU A 13 1.16 45.18 -18.31
N LEU A 14 1.28 46.15 -17.40
CA LEU A 14 0.69 46.09 -16.05
C LEU A 14 -0.85 46.06 -16.05
N ARG A 15 -1.50 46.42 -17.17
CA ARG A 15 -2.96 46.36 -17.37
C ARG A 15 -3.43 45.23 -18.29
N SER A 16 -2.60 44.20 -18.51
CA SER A 16 -3.00 43.03 -19.28
C SER A 16 -4.10 42.26 -18.56
N LYS A 17 -5.36 42.62 -18.83
CA LYS A 17 -6.57 41.88 -18.42
C LYS A 17 -6.56 40.40 -18.84
N LYS A 18 -5.59 39.98 -19.67
CA LYS A 18 -5.49 38.61 -20.20
C LYS A 18 -5.09 37.59 -19.15
N HIS A 19 -4.15 37.88 -18.25
CA HIS A 19 -3.83 36.91 -17.18
C HIS A 19 -5.04 36.71 -16.25
N TRP A 20 -5.78 37.79 -15.98
CA TRP A 20 -6.97 37.78 -15.13
C TRP A 20 -8.12 37.06 -15.82
N ALA A 21 -8.20 37.15 -17.15
CA ALA A 21 -9.14 36.38 -17.97
C ALA A 21 -8.80 34.88 -17.95
N HIS A 22 -7.53 34.50 -18.11
CA HIS A 22 -7.11 33.09 -18.05
C HIS A 22 -7.37 32.48 -16.68
N ARG A 23 -7.04 33.19 -15.59
CA ARG A 23 -7.39 32.81 -14.22
C ARG A 23 -8.91 32.76 -13.99
N GLY A 24 -9.66 33.74 -14.48
CA GLY A 24 -11.11 33.79 -14.37
C GLY A 24 -11.86 32.75 -15.21
N ILE A 25 -11.23 32.23 -16.27
CA ILE A 25 -11.73 31.10 -17.06
C ILE A 25 -11.45 29.79 -16.32
N ALA A 26 -10.22 29.58 -15.84
CA ALA A 26 -9.87 28.41 -15.03
C ALA A 26 -10.76 28.32 -13.78
N ARG A 27 -10.99 29.45 -13.11
CA ARG A 27 -11.90 29.59 -11.97
C ARG A 27 -13.31 29.09 -12.28
N ARG A 28 -13.94 29.62 -13.34
CA ARG A 28 -15.30 29.22 -13.71
C ARG A 28 -15.42 27.75 -14.10
N ILE A 29 -14.35 27.18 -14.63
CA ILE A 29 -14.29 25.75 -14.98
C ILE A 29 -14.11 24.88 -13.73
N LEU A 30 -13.29 25.29 -12.77
CA LEU A 30 -13.11 24.58 -11.51
C LEU A 30 -14.37 24.66 -10.62
N GLU A 31 -15.07 25.80 -10.65
CA GLU A 31 -16.36 26.00 -9.95
C GLU A 31 -17.51 25.16 -10.56
N SER A 32 -17.39 24.67 -11.81
CA SER A 32 -18.49 23.92 -12.45
C SER A 32 -18.50 22.42 -12.12
N ASP A 33 -17.51 21.91 -11.38
CA ASP A 33 -17.37 20.51 -10.96
C ASP A 33 -17.48 19.47 -12.10
N GLN A 34 -17.03 19.87 -13.30
CA GLN A 34 -17.05 19.06 -14.50
C GLN A 34 -15.65 18.52 -14.79
N ASP A 35 -15.38 17.28 -14.38
CA ASP A 35 -14.03 16.68 -14.45
C ASP A 35 -13.43 16.66 -15.86
N HIS A 36 -14.26 16.51 -16.89
CA HIS A 36 -13.81 16.54 -18.29
C HIS A 36 -13.25 17.92 -18.74
N LEU A 37 -13.53 19.00 -17.99
CA LEU A 37 -13.00 20.33 -18.26
C LEU A 37 -11.71 20.64 -17.47
N LEU A 38 -11.29 19.76 -16.57
CA LEU A 38 -10.07 19.92 -15.78
C LEU A 38 -8.82 20.19 -16.65
N PRO A 39 -8.58 19.47 -17.78
CA PRO A 39 -7.45 19.77 -18.65
C PRO A 39 -7.49 21.18 -19.24
N VAL A 40 -8.69 21.73 -19.47
CA VAL A 40 -8.89 23.08 -19.98
C VAL A 40 -8.60 24.10 -18.89
N ALA A 41 -9.09 23.89 -17.67
CA ALA A 41 -8.75 24.75 -16.54
C ALA A 41 -7.23 24.79 -16.30
N MET A 42 -6.58 23.63 -16.33
CA MET A 42 -5.14 23.51 -16.12
C MET A 42 -4.34 24.22 -17.21
N LYS A 43 -4.70 24.06 -18.50
CA LYS A 43 -4.06 24.77 -19.61
C LYS A 43 -4.22 26.29 -19.53
N GLN A 44 -5.30 26.77 -18.91
CA GLN A 44 -5.54 28.20 -18.69
C GLN A 44 -4.75 28.74 -17.49
N LEU A 45 -4.56 27.94 -16.44
CA LEU A 45 -3.64 28.27 -15.34
C LEU A 45 -2.19 28.32 -15.82
N GLU A 46 -1.74 27.30 -16.55
CA GLU A 46 -0.41 27.20 -17.15
C GLU A 46 -0.12 28.42 -18.05
N ARG A 47 -1.04 28.79 -18.94
CA ARG A 47 -0.94 30.02 -19.76
C ARG A 47 -0.92 31.29 -18.91
N GLY A 48 -1.68 31.32 -17.80
CA GLY A 48 -1.61 32.41 -16.84
C GLY A 48 -0.22 32.56 -16.22
N TYR A 49 0.41 31.43 -15.85
CA TYR A 49 1.76 31.38 -15.27
C TYR A 49 2.86 31.71 -16.28
N GLN A 50 2.77 31.21 -17.51
CA GLN A 50 3.67 31.57 -18.63
C GLN A 50 3.58 33.06 -18.99
N LEU A 51 2.47 33.73 -18.66
CA LEU A 51 2.34 35.19 -18.80
C LEU A 51 2.89 35.95 -17.59
N CYS A 52 3.14 35.28 -16.46
CA CYS A 52 3.73 35.85 -15.25
C CYS A 52 5.27 35.76 -15.20
N THR A 53 5.90 34.89 -15.99
CA THR A 53 7.38 34.70 -16.06
C THR A 53 8.17 35.90 -16.60
N TYR A 54 7.54 37.06 -16.76
CA TYR A 54 8.20 38.34 -17.09
C TYR A 54 8.39 39.30 -15.90
N ARG A 55 8.07 38.90 -14.66
CA ARG A 55 8.34 39.72 -13.47
C ARG A 55 9.47 39.10 -12.64
N ARG A 56 10.66 39.69 -12.71
CA ARG A 56 11.79 39.37 -11.82
C ARG A 56 11.98 40.35 -10.68
N ASP A 57 11.22 41.43 -10.60
CA ASP A 57 11.38 42.42 -9.54
C ASP A 57 10.03 42.88 -8.99
N GLN A 58 9.92 42.76 -7.66
CA GLN A 58 8.95 43.39 -6.77
C GLN A 58 7.48 42.97 -6.97
N ASP A 59 7.14 41.84 -6.36
CA ASP A 59 5.98 41.65 -5.47
C ASP A 59 5.97 40.15 -5.07
N ASP A 60 5.95 39.88 -3.77
CA ASP A 60 6.02 38.53 -3.19
C ASP A 60 4.96 37.59 -3.81
N PRO A 61 5.36 36.50 -4.48
CA PRO A 61 4.44 35.51 -5.08
C PRO A 61 3.37 35.03 -4.11
N LEU A 62 3.69 34.98 -2.80
CA LEU A 62 2.81 34.57 -1.72
C LEU A 62 1.60 35.51 -1.54
N GLN A 63 1.79 36.84 -1.67
CA GLN A 63 0.69 37.81 -1.55
C GLN A 63 -0.29 37.75 -2.73
N LEU A 64 0.20 37.40 -3.92
CA LEU A 64 -0.64 37.22 -5.10
C LEU A 64 -1.35 35.86 -5.15
N TRP A 65 -0.90 34.91 -4.33
CA TRP A 65 -1.45 33.56 -4.17
C TRP A 65 -2.54 33.51 -3.09
N MET A 66 -2.40 34.29 -2.01
CA MET A 66 -3.37 34.39 -0.90
C MET A 66 -4.71 35.07 -1.25
N CYS A 67 -4.85 35.79 -2.36
CA CYS A 67 -6.12 36.42 -2.76
C CYS A 67 -7.21 35.42 -3.24
N GLY A 68 -6.95 34.11 -3.21
CA GLY A 68 -7.86 33.04 -3.65
C GLY A 68 -8.19 31.97 -2.62
N THR A 69 -7.96 32.24 -1.32
CA THR A 69 -8.02 31.27 -0.21
C THR A 69 -9.30 30.42 -0.16
N GLY A 70 -10.49 31.01 -0.32
CA GLY A 70 -11.75 30.22 -0.26
C GLY A 70 -11.99 29.26 -1.43
N MET A 71 -11.25 29.40 -2.53
CA MET A 71 -11.40 28.56 -3.73
C MET A 71 -10.39 27.41 -3.75
N ILE A 72 -9.25 27.62 -3.08
CA ILE A 72 -8.20 26.62 -2.91
C ILE A 72 -8.72 25.56 -1.96
N GLU A 73 -9.27 25.87 -0.78
CA GLU A 73 -9.83 24.84 0.12
C GLU A 73 -10.80 23.86 -0.57
N ALA A 74 -11.66 24.35 -1.48
CA ALA A 74 -12.61 23.52 -2.24
C ALA A 74 -11.98 22.69 -3.39
N ASN A 75 -10.80 23.06 -3.89
CA ASN A 75 -10.16 22.44 -5.06
C ASN A 75 -8.66 22.12 -4.86
N LEU A 76 -8.14 22.23 -3.64
CA LEU A 76 -6.73 22.11 -3.26
C LEU A 76 -6.20 20.73 -3.64
N GLY A 77 -7.02 19.69 -3.43
CA GLY A 77 -6.73 18.34 -3.89
C GLY A 77 -6.55 18.23 -5.41
N LYS A 78 -7.32 18.95 -6.24
CA LYS A 78 -7.19 18.92 -7.70
C LYS A 78 -5.92 19.64 -8.17
N VAL A 79 -5.60 20.78 -7.54
CA VAL A 79 -4.40 21.57 -7.86
C VAL A 79 -3.13 20.84 -7.45
N LEU A 80 -3.10 20.25 -6.25
CA LEU A 80 -1.95 19.51 -5.78
C LEU A 80 -1.74 18.21 -6.56
N ARG A 81 -2.82 17.51 -6.95
CA ARG A 81 -2.70 16.37 -7.87
C ARG A 81 -2.04 16.79 -9.18
N TRP A 82 -2.43 17.94 -9.73
CA TRP A 82 -1.79 18.46 -10.94
C TRP A 82 -0.31 18.80 -10.73
N VAL A 83 0.05 19.47 -9.63
CA VAL A 83 1.47 19.73 -9.29
C VAL A 83 2.25 18.42 -9.26
N LEU A 84 1.68 17.38 -8.68
CA LEU A 84 2.28 16.06 -8.58
C LEU A 84 2.28 15.28 -9.92
N THR A 85 1.51 15.72 -10.93
CA THR A 85 1.62 15.23 -12.33
C THR A 85 2.67 15.98 -13.17
N LEU A 86 3.18 17.13 -12.70
CA LEU A 86 4.26 17.82 -13.39
C LEU A 86 5.51 16.92 -13.31
N GLN A 87 6.13 16.65 -14.46
CA GLN A 87 7.36 15.86 -14.49
C GLN A 87 8.52 16.63 -13.84
N THR A 88 9.52 15.89 -13.34
CA THR A 88 10.74 16.41 -12.70
C THR A 88 11.32 17.59 -13.48
N GLY A 89 11.52 18.74 -12.82
CA GLY A 89 12.08 19.93 -13.46
C GLY A 89 11.94 21.22 -12.62
N PRO A 90 12.46 22.36 -13.12
CA PRO A 90 12.38 23.66 -12.47
C PRO A 90 10.93 24.11 -12.17
N GLU A 91 9.99 23.77 -13.05
CA GLU A 91 8.57 24.09 -12.93
C GLU A 91 7.89 23.32 -11.79
N PHE A 92 8.27 22.05 -11.58
CA PHE A 92 7.80 21.26 -10.44
C PHE A 92 8.38 21.79 -9.13
N ASN A 93 9.68 22.12 -9.09
CA ASN A 93 10.32 22.69 -7.89
C ASN A 93 9.70 24.03 -7.50
N MET A 94 9.41 24.88 -8.50
CA MET A 94 8.71 26.14 -8.28
C MET A 94 7.27 25.90 -7.81
N ALA A 95 6.58 24.89 -8.33
CA ALA A 95 5.24 24.52 -7.84
C ALA A 95 5.27 23.94 -6.40
N LEU A 96 6.29 23.16 -6.02
CA LEU A 96 6.48 22.75 -4.62
C LEU A 96 6.66 23.96 -3.69
N CYS A 97 7.54 24.90 -4.06
CA CYS A 97 7.84 26.12 -3.30
C CYS A 97 6.66 27.09 -3.21
N ASP A 98 5.96 27.32 -4.31
CA ASP A 98 4.93 28.36 -4.40
C ASP A 98 3.53 27.85 -3.99
N ILE A 99 3.29 26.54 -4.07
CA ILE A 99 1.96 25.94 -3.87
C ILE A 99 2.00 24.92 -2.74
N VAL A 100 2.86 23.90 -2.80
CA VAL A 100 2.78 22.77 -1.86
C VAL A 100 3.24 23.15 -0.45
N TYR A 101 4.42 23.73 -0.27
CA TYR A 101 4.91 24.09 1.07
C TYR A 101 4.04 25.13 1.79
N PRO A 102 3.54 26.20 1.12
CA PRO A 102 2.60 27.12 1.75
C PRO A 102 1.26 26.46 2.08
N SER A 103 0.79 25.53 1.25
CA SER A 103 -0.46 24.78 1.50
C SER A 103 -0.33 23.73 2.58
N LEU A 104 0.87 23.17 2.80
CA LEU A 104 1.08 22.08 3.76
C LEU A 104 0.68 22.51 5.17
N SER A 105 0.95 23.76 5.56
CA SER A 105 0.46 24.30 6.83
C SER A 105 -1.07 24.20 6.94
N SER A 106 -1.80 24.68 5.93
CA SER A 106 -3.26 24.58 5.92
C SER A 106 -3.77 23.14 5.80
N LEU A 107 -3.06 22.26 5.09
CA LEU A 107 -3.43 20.84 4.99
C LEU A 107 -3.18 20.06 6.27
N CYS A 108 -2.18 20.44 7.06
CA CYS A 108 -1.85 19.78 8.31
C CYS A 108 -2.73 20.27 9.47
N GLU A 109 -3.23 21.51 9.41
CA GLU A 109 -3.95 22.16 10.52
C GLU A 109 -5.48 21.90 10.57
N VAL A 110 -6.07 21.17 9.60
CA VAL A 110 -7.53 20.92 9.63
C VAL A 110 -7.87 19.71 10.52
N GLU A 111 -8.56 19.97 11.64
CA GLU A 111 -8.95 19.00 12.67
C GLU A 111 -10.21 18.17 12.33
N GLU A 112 -11.07 18.61 11.39
CA GLU A 112 -12.35 17.94 11.12
C GLU A 112 -12.60 17.72 9.62
N PHE A 113 -12.31 16.50 9.14
CA PHE A 113 -12.89 15.96 7.90
C PHE A 113 -13.50 14.58 8.20
N GLU A 114 -14.83 14.49 8.11
CA GLU A 114 -15.63 13.35 8.60
C GLU A 114 -15.68 12.11 7.67
N SER A 115 -14.64 11.80 6.88
CA SER A 115 -14.69 10.56 6.06
C SER A 115 -13.34 9.88 5.85
N PRO A 116 -13.20 8.57 6.09
CA PRO A 116 -11.98 7.79 5.83
C PRO A 116 -11.61 7.64 4.34
N ASP A 117 -12.49 8.02 3.40
CA ASP A 117 -12.18 8.14 1.96
C ASP A 117 -11.45 9.45 1.60
N ASP A 118 -10.77 10.06 2.57
CA ASP A 118 -10.33 11.44 2.43
C ASP A 118 -9.25 11.58 1.35
N LYS A 119 -9.63 12.27 0.26
CA LYS A 119 -8.72 12.69 -0.81
C LYS A 119 -7.54 13.50 -0.24
N ARG A 120 -7.67 14.09 0.95
CA ARG A 120 -6.59 14.72 1.72
C ARG A 120 -5.54 13.69 2.19
N ASN A 121 -5.96 12.57 2.77
CA ASN A 121 -5.04 11.56 3.31
C ASN A 121 -4.19 10.93 2.20
N GLN A 122 -4.82 10.57 1.08
CA GLN A 122 -4.12 10.09 -0.11
C GLN A 122 -3.12 11.13 -0.64
N LEU A 123 -3.45 12.40 -0.53
CA LEU A 123 -2.59 13.49 -0.98
C LEU A 123 -1.39 13.69 -0.05
N LEU A 124 -1.59 13.64 1.27
CA LEU A 124 -0.51 13.68 2.25
C LEU A 124 0.47 12.52 2.02
N LEU A 125 -0.06 11.31 1.81
CA LEU A 125 0.74 10.13 1.46
C LEU A 125 1.53 10.34 0.17
N TRP A 126 0.89 10.86 -0.87
CA TRP A 126 1.57 11.09 -2.15
C TRP A 126 2.66 12.16 -2.06
N ILE A 127 2.43 13.24 -1.30
CA ILE A 127 3.45 14.27 -1.03
C ILE A 127 4.63 13.65 -0.27
N ALA A 128 4.37 12.85 0.76
CA ALA A 128 5.41 12.20 1.58
C ALA A 128 6.28 11.22 0.77
N GLN A 129 5.68 10.55 -0.23
CA GLN A 129 6.37 9.64 -1.13
C GLN A 129 7.13 10.36 -2.25
N SER A 130 6.89 11.66 -2.46
CA SER A 130 7.53 12.40 -3.55
C SER A 130 9.05 12.42 -3.36
N PRO A 131 9.84 12.00 -4.36
CA PRO A 131 11.30 12.05 -4.30
C PRO A 131 11.86 13.48 -4.35
N LEU A 132 10.99 14.46 -4.62
CA LEU A 132 11.33 15.87 -4.78
C LEU A 132 10.99 16.70 -3.55
N LEU A 133 10.40 16.08 -2.52
CA LEU A 133 10.19 16.70 -1.24
C LEU A 133 11.55 16.97 -0.59
N ASP A 134 11.79 18.22 -0.21
CA ASP A 134 13.00 18.65 0.48
C ASP A 134 12.89 18.27 1.96
N PRO A 135 13.69 17.30 2.43
CA PRO A 135 13.60 16.83 3.81
C PRO A 135 14.14 17.86 4.81
N ALA A 136 14.92 18.86 4.36
CA ALA A 136 15.40 19.94 5.20
C ALA A 136 14.36 21.07 5.40
N ASN A 137 13.22 21.02 4.68
CA ASN A 137 12.19 22.04 4.79
C ASN A 137 11.40 21.91 6.12
N PRO A 138 11.21 22.99 6.91
CA PRO A 138 10.46 22.95 8.16
C PRO A 138 9.01 22.46 8.03
N GLN A 139 8.38 22.62 6.85
CA GLN A 139 7.03 22.14 6.57
C GLN A 139 6.97 20.61 6.46
N THR A 140 8.08 19.97 6.11
CA THR A 140 8.19 18.50 6.08
C THR A 140 8.00 17.91 7.48
N LYS A 141 8.40 18.63 8.53
CA LYS A 141 8.12 18.27 9.93
C LYS A 141 6.63 18.22 10.23
N ARG A 142 5.87 19.21 9.75
CA ARG A 142 4.40 19.25 9.91
C ARG A 142 3.74 18.10 9.17
N LEU A 143 4.29 17.71 8.01
CA LEU A 143 3.81 16.54 7.28
C LEU A 143 4.04 15.24 8.06
N ILE A 144 5.17 15.07 8.75
CA ILE A 144 5.38 13.92 9.66
C ILE A 144 4.27 13.87 10.70
N GLN A 145 3.97 14.99 11.37
CA GLN A 145 2.89 15.03 12.35
C GLN A 145 1.52 14.72 11.73
N ALA A 146 1.19 15.32 10.60
CA ALA A 146 -0.07 15.05 9.91
C ALA A 146 -0.21 13.57 9.51
N LEU A 147 0.88 12.92 9.07
CA LEU A 147 0.90 11.48 8.77
C LEU A 147 0.64 10.64 10.02
N ARG A 148 1.09 11.07 11.21
CA ARG A 148 0.75 10.41 12.48
C ARG A 148 -0.73 10.56 12.78
N ASP A 149 -1.26 11.76 12.62
CA ASP A 149 -2.66 12.09 12.93
C ASP A 149 -3.64 11.31 12.04
N ILE A 150 -3.25 10.98 10.80
CA ILE A 150 -4.04 10.13 9.89
C ILE A 150 -3.71 8.63 10.00
N GLU A 151 -3.02 8.21 11.06
CA GLU A 151 -2.60 6.84 11.32
C GLU A 151 -1.78 6.17 10.19
N GLN A 152 -0.88 6.93 9.56
CA GLN A 152 0.07 6.44 8.55
C GLN A 152 1.52 6.45 9.09
N PRO A 153 1.82 5.64 10.13
CA PRO A 153 3.07 5.78 10.87
C PRO A 153 4.29 5.29 10.09
N SER A 154 4.15 4.32 9.18
CA SER A 154 5.26 3.85 8.33
C SER A 154 5.79 4.95 7.43
N HIS A 155 4.89 5.72 6.78
CA HIS A 155 5.27 6.87 5.95
C HIS A 155 5.85 8.00 6.77
N ALA A 156 5.33 8.24 7.99
CA ALA A 156 5.88 9.22 8.92
C ALA A 156 7.34 8.88 9.30
N VAL A 157 7.63 7.61 9.61
CA VAL A 157 8.99 7.12 9.93
C VAL A 157 9.92 7.23 8.72
N GLN A 158 9.49 6.78 7.54
CA GLN A 158 10.30 6.90 6.31
C GLN A 158 10.65 8.36 6.01
N LEU A 159 9.69 9.27 6.19
CA LEU A 159 9.93 10.69 5.99
C LEU A 159 10.87 11.27 7.05
N ALA A 160 10.73 10.85 8.31
CA ALA A 160 11.64 11.24 9.39
C ALA A 160 13.08 10.80 9.10
N TYR A 161 13.31 9.59 8.58
CA TYR A 161 14.65 9.14 8.16
C TYR A 161 15.27 10.07 7.11
N LYS A 162 14.51 10.42 6.08
CA LYS A 162 14.97 11.38 5.05
C LYS A 162 15.36 12.72 5.68
N CYS A 163 14.59 13.20 6.67
CA CYS A 163 14.89 14.45 7.39
C CYS A 163 16.18 14.35 8.20
N ILE A 164 16.39 13.25 8.94
CA ILE A 164 17.60 13.01 9.75
C ILE A 164 18.87 12.99 8.87
N ASP A 165 18.78 12.47 7.65
CA ASP A 165 19.91 12.45 6.72
C ASP A 165 20.20 13.81 6.08
N ALA A 166 19.16 14.63 5.87
CA ALA A 166 19.29 15.93 5.23
C ALA A 166 19.69 17.07 6.18
N LEU A 167 19.39 16.95 7.48
CA LEU A 167 19.58 18.04 8.44
C LEU A 167 21.00 18.03 9.05
N PRO A 168 21.65 19.21 9.17
CA PRO A 168 22.95 19.33 9.83
C PRO A 168 22.85 19.16 11.36
N ASP A 169 21.76 19.60 11.97
CA ASP A 169 21.39 19.29 13.35
C ASP A 169 20.29 18.23 13.33
N LYS A 170 20.64 17.02 13.77
CA LYS A 170 19.79 15.84 13.68
C LYS A 170 18.90 15.67 14.92
N ASP A 171 19.19 16.39 16.00
CA ASP A 171 18.57 16.13 17.31
C ASP A 171 17.05 16.27 17.25
N GLU A 172 16.54 17.34 16.64
CA GLU A 172 15.11 17.60 16.58
C GLU A 172 14.38 16.54 15.74
N ALA A 173 14.92 16.18 14.58
CA ALA A 173 14.34 15.14 13.71
C ALA A 173 14.40 13.73 14.33
N ILE A 174 15.47 13.42 15.07
CA ILE A 174 15.58 12.17 15.83
C ILE A 174 14.52 12.14 16.95
N LEU A 175 14.29 13.25 17.65
CA LEU A 175 13.27 13.30 18.70
C LEU A 175 11.85 13.14 18.13
N ASP A 176 11.54 13.74 16.98
CA ASP A 176 10.25 13.52 16.32
C ASP A 176 10.08 12.06 15.88
N LEU A 177 11.14 11.46 15.33
CA LEU A 177 11.16 10.03 15.02
C LEU A 177 10.87 9.21 16.28
N VAL A 178 11.51 9.52 17.40
CA VAL A 178 11.32 8.81 18.68
C VAL A 178 9.88 8.92 19.16
N LEU A 179 9.33 10.12 19.21
CA LEU A 179 7.94 10.32 19.64
C LEU A 179 6.96 9.61 18.69
N THR A 180 7.22 9.67 17.39
CA THR A 180 6.44 8.93 16.38
C THR A 180 6.53 7.43 16.60
N ALA A 181 7.73 6.91 16.83
CA ALA A 181 8.01 5.52 17.06
C ALA A 181 7.28 5.00 18.31
N VAL A 182 7.44 5.70 19.43
CA VAL A 182 6.86 5.30 20.73
C VAL A 182 5.34 5.39 20.73
N ASP A 183 4.75 6.44 20.15
CA ASP A 183 3.31 6.64 20.20
C ASP A 183 2.55 5.72 19.22
N MET A 184 3.16 5.40 18.07
CA MET A 184 2.45 4.77 16.96
C MET A 184 2.80 3.30 16.72
N PHE A 185 3.89 2.82 17.32
CA PHE A 185 4.36 1.46 17.09
C PHE A 185 4.42 0.64 18.39
N PRO A 186 4.19 -0.67 18.27
CA PRO A 186 4.48 -1.63 19.33
C PRO A 186 5.86 -1.41 19.96
N PRO A 187 5.99 -1.61 21.27
CA PRO A 187 7.22 -1.27 21.98
C PRO A 187 8.52 -1.81 21.36
N ARG A 188 8.54 -3.07 20.90
CA ARG A 188 9.76 -3.64 20.29
C ARG A 188 10.17 -2.95 19.00
N GLN A 189 9.18 -2.64 18.16
CA GLN A 189 9.37 -1.94 16.90
C GLN A 189 9.80 -0.49 17.15
N ALA A 190 9.24 0.15 18.16
CA ALA A 190 9.67 1.48 18.57
C ALA A 190 11.16 1.48 18.98
N LEU A 191 11.64 0.47 19.71
CA LEU A 191 13.07 0.33 20.03
C LEU A 191 13.93 0.17 18.79
N GLU A 192 13.58 -0.77 17.90
CA GLU A 192 14.35 -1.01 16.66
C GLU A 192 14.43 0.23 15.77
N ILE A 193 13.37 1.05 15.74
CA ILE A 193 13.33 2.32 15.00
C ILE A 193 14.30 3.35 15.61
N ILE A 194 14.36 3.46 16.94
CA ILE A 194 15.06 4.57 17.61
C ILE A 194 16.51 4.25 17.96
N GLU A 195 16.82 2.99 18.31
CA GLU A 195 18.15 2.58 18.80
C GLU A 195 19.32 2.96 17.88
N PRO A 196 19.22 2.84 16.54
CA PRO A 196 20.30 3.24 15.64
C PRO A 196 20.69 4.72 15.78
N TYR A 197 19.79 5.57 16.26
CA TYR A 197 19.95 7.02 16.33
C TYR A 197 20.46 7.53 17.68
N GLU A 198 20.55 6.68 18.70
CA GLU A 198 21.00 7.07 20.05
C GLU A 198 22.38 7.74 20.02
N THR A 199 23.29 7.20 19.20
CA THR A 199 24.68 7.68 19.08
C THR A 199 24.82 8.95 18.25
N LEU A 200 23.78 9.33 17.50
CA LEU A 200 23.79 10.50 16.62
C LEU A 200 23.34 11.79 17.33
N LEU A 201 22.77 11.67 18.53
CA LEU A 201 22.33 12.80 19.34
C LEU A 201 23.51 13.62 19.88
N GLN A 202 23.46 14.93 19.70
CA GLN A 202 24.51 15.86 20.11
C GLN A 202 24.20 16.53 21.45
N SER A 203 22.98 17.03 21.64
CA SER A 203 22.58 17.78 22.84
C SER A 203 22.20 16.88 24.01
N ASP A 204 22.56 17.32 25.21
CA ASP A 204 22.20 16.62 26.46
C ASP A 204 20.68 16.58 26.67
N ARG A 205 19.97 17.60 26.18
CA ARG A 205 18.50 17.65 26.21
C ARG A 205 17.92 16.52 25.37
N ALA A 206 18.38 16.34 24.13
CA ALA A 206 17.86 15.30 23.26
C ALA A 206 18.19 13.90 23.77
N LYS A 207 19.44 13.68 24.24
CA LYS A 207 19.84 12.42 24.89
C LYS A 207 18.96 12.05 26.07
N LYS A 208 18.61 13.04 26.91
CA LYS A 208 17.73 12.81 28.06
C LYS A 208 16.32 12.38 27.63
N VAL A 209 15.72 13.10 26.69
CA VAL A 209 14.36 12.76 26.19
C VAL A 209 14.36 11.38 25.52
N PHE A 210 15.38 11.08 24.71
CA PHE A 210 15.55 9.77 24.09
C PHE A 210 15.62 8.65 25.14
N ALA A 211 16.46 8.81 26.17
CA ALA A 211 16.61 7.82 27.24
C ALA A 211 15.31 7.60 28.03
N GLU A 212 14.53 8.65 28.28
CA GLU A 212 13.23 8.56 28.95
C GLU A 212 12.23 7.76 28.11
N GLN A 213 12.15 8.03 26.80
CA GLN A 213 11.26 7.31 25.88
C GLN A 213 11.69 5.85 25.69
N LYS A 214 13.00 5.59 25.52
CA LYS A 214 13.55 4.23 25.46
C LYS A 214 13.19 3.41 26.70
N ALA A 215 13.37 3.98 27.89
CA ALA A 215 13.06 3.31 29.15
C ALA A 215 11.55 3.02 29.32
N TYR A 216 10.68 3.92 28.86
CA TYR A 216 9.23 3.69 28.84
C TYR A 216 8.87 2.48 27.99
N VAL A 217 9.40 2.44 26.77
CA VAL A 217 9.15 1.35 25.81
C VAL A 217 9.69 0.00 26.32
N GLU A 218 10.90 -0.01 26.87
CA GLU A 218 11.47 -1.20 27.53
C GLU A 218 10.64 -1.67 28.74
N GLY A 219 9.91 -0.77 29.39
CA GLY A 219 8.96 -1.08 30.46
C GLY A 219 7.72 -1.79 29.94
N GLU A 220 7.07 -1.23 28.92
CA GLU A 220 5.87 -1.80 28.28
C GLU A 220 6.12 -3.23 27.74
N LEU A 221 7.32 -3.50 27.20
CA LEU A 221 7.70 -4.85 26.76
C LEU A 221 7.69 -5.89 27.88
N ARG A 222 7.93 -5.48 29.13
CA ARG A 222 7.89 -6.39 30.28
C ARG A 222 6.46 -6.70 30.69
N ASP A 223 5.51 -5.80 30.40
CA ASP A 223 4.14 -5.87 30.88
C ASP A 223 3.14 -6.47 29.86
N ALA A 224 3.42 -6.39 28.56
CA ALA A 224 2.54 -6.86 27.47
C ALA A 224 2.29 -8.39 27.41
N GLY A 225 2.89 -9.19 28.31
CA GLY A 225 2.79 -10.65 28.33
C GLY A 225 1.49 -11.26 28.90
N ARG A 226 0.37 -10.52 28.99
CA ARG A 226 -0.85 -11.00 29.68
C ARG A 226 -2.15 -10.68 28.94
N THR A 227 -2.49 -11.49 27.93
CA THR A 227 -3.82 -12.12 27.67
C THR A 227 -3.89 -12.61 26.22
N VAL A 228 -4.18 -13.91 26.00
CA VAL A 228 -4.38 -14.50 24.66
C VAL A 228 -5.72 -15.25 24.61
N PRO A 229 -6.55 -15.06 23.57
CA PRO A 229 -7.71 -15.91 23.29
C PRO A 229 -7.28 -17.33 22.87
N GLY A 230 -7.80 -18.37 23.52
CA GLY A 230 -7.34 -19.77 23.41
C GLY A 230 -7.58 -20.52 22.09
N HIS A 231 -7.71 -19.85 20.94
CA HIS A 231 -7.86 -20.51 19.63
C HIS A 231 -6.63 -20.41 18.72
N TRP A 232 -5.54 -19.78 19.17
CA TRP A 232 -4.35 -19.54 18.35
C TRP A 232 -3.13 -20.44 18.65
N ALA A 233 -3.27 -21.55 19.38
CA ALA A 233 -2.14 -22.44 19.65
C ALA A 233 -1.90 -23.41 18.48
N MET A 234 -0.80 -23.29 17.74
CA MET A 234 -0.36 -24.34 16.80
C MET A 234 1.16 -24.40 16.66
N PHE A 235 1.69 -25.65 16.68
CA PHE A 235 3.02 -26.12 16.25
C PHE A 235 4.14 -26.23 17.28
N ASP A 236 4.86 -27.35 17.19
CA ASP A 236 6.15 -27.63 17.84
C ASP A 236 7.28 -26.93 17.04
N PRO A 237 8.14 -26.10 17.65
CA PRO A 237 9.25 -25.48 16.94
C PRO A 237 10.27 -26.54 16.55
N ALA A 238 10.26 -26.96 15.28
CA ALA A 238 11.36 -27.72 14.73
C ALA A 238 12.60 -26.81 14.66
N GLU A 239 13.59 -27.02 15.54
CA GLU A 239 14.92 -26.45 15.36
C GLU A 239 15.50 -26.94 14.03
N PRO A 240 15.84 -26.07 13.06
CA PRO A 240 16.53 -26.52 11.86
C PRO A 240 17.98 -26.86 12.23
N THR A 241 18.25 -28.15 12.44
CA THR A 241 19.60 -28.71 12.64
C THR A 241 20.31 -29.03 11.31
N GLN A 242 19.71 -28.69 10.17
CA GLN A 242 20.20 -29.00 8.81
C GLN A 242 20.08 -27.79 7.88
N GLY A 243 20.92 -27.73 6.85
CA GLY A 243 21.26 -26.57 6.00
C GLY A 243 20.11 -25.63 5.61
N ARG A 244 20.47 -24.36 5.46
CA ARG A 244 19.55 -23.28 5.05
C ARG A 244 19.08 -23.53 3.61
N PRO A 245 17.79 -23.31 3.30
CA PRO A 245 17.28 -23.48 1.95
C PRO A 245 17.77 -22.35 1.02
N ASP A 246 18.04 -22.71 -0.24
CA ASP A 246 18.16 -21.76 -1.34
C ASP A 246 16.74 -21.37 -1.80
N LEU A 247 16.54 -20.07 -2.05
CA LEU A 247 15.29 -19.51 -2.57
C LEU A 247 14.98 -20.06 -3.98
N TYR A 248 16.01 -20.25 -4.80
CA TYR A 248 15.86 -20.71 -6.19
C TYR A 248 15.45 -22.18 -6.30
N ASP A 249 15.62 -22.96 -5.23
CA ASP A 249 15.15 -24.34 -5.13
C ASP A 249 13.67 -24.46 -4.70
N GLN A 250 13.04 -23.34 -4.33
CA GLN A 250 11.65 -23.33 -3.87
C GLN A 250 10.65 -23.24 -5.02
N ASP A 251 9.45 -23.79 -4.78
CA ASP A 251 8.35 -23.57 -5.69
C ASP A 251 7.89 -22.10 -5.67
N ALA A 252 7.40 -21.63 -6.82
CA ALA A 252 7.04 -20.23 -7.00
C ALA A 252 5.92 -19.78 -6.04
N GLN A 253 5.07 -20.68 -5.58
CA GLN A 253 4.00 -20.36 -4.61
C GLN A 253 4.62 -19.99 -3.26
N LEU A 254 5.58 -20.78 -2.76
CA LEU A 254 6.30 -20.48 -1.53
C LEU A 254 7.12 -19.19 -1.62
N VAL A 255 7.72 -18.89 -2.78
CA VAL A 255 8.46 -17.64 -3.00
C VAL A 255 7.53 -16.43 -2.93
N VAL A 256 6.35 -16.49 -3.55
CA VAL A 256 5.33 -15.42 -3.43
C VAL A 256 4.87 -15.27 -1.99
N GLU A 257 4.56 -16.38 -1.33
CA GLU A 257 4.12 -16.38 0.06
C GLU A 257 5.17 -15.79 1.00
N LEU A 258 6.45 -16.12 0.79
CA LEU A 258 7.56 -15.57 1.56
C LEU A 258 7.69 -14.07 1.34
N GLY A 259 7.70 -13.62 0.08
CA GLY A 259 7.79 -12.20 -0.27
C GLY A 259 6.64 -11.39 0.32
N ALA A 260 5.42 -11.89 0.16
CA ALA A 260 4.24 -11.27 0.75
C ALA A 260 4.32 -11.24 2.27
N ALA A 261 4.72 -12.34 2.93
CA ALA A 261 4.83 -12.41 4.38
C ALA A 261 5.89 -11.44 4.91
N VAL A 262 7.05 -11.35 4.26
CA VAL A 262 8.13 -10.46 4.65
C VAL A 262 7.73 -9.00 4.43
N SER A 263 7.17 -8.65 3.28
CA SER A 263 6.65 -7.30 3.02
C SER A 263 5.56 -6.89 4.02
N PHE A 264 4.69 -7.84 4.37
CA PHE A 264 3.59 -7.62 5.30
C PHE A 264 4.03 -7.43 6.75
N LEU A 265 5.01 -8.22 7.19
CA LEU A 265 5.49 -8.23 8.58
C LEU A 265 6.71 -7.35 8.80
N ALA A 266 7.35 -6.85 7.75
CA ALA A 266 8.54 -6.02 7.88
C ALA A 266 8.25 -4.83 8.80
N SER A 267 9.14 -4.62 9.76
CA SER A 267 9.18 -3.38 10.51
C SER A 267 9.40 -2.18 9.58
N PRO A 268 9.17 -0.93 10.00
CA PRO A 268 9.23 0.25 9.14
C PRO A 268 10.68 0.53 8.72
N THR A 269 11.65 0.04 9.50
CA THR A 269 13.07 -0.01 9.15
C THR A 269 13.41 -1.11 8.15
N GLY A 270 12.53 -2.10 7.97
CA GLY A 270 12.79 -3.32 7.20
C GLY A 270 13.84 -4.23 7.84
N GLN A 271 14.14 -4.06 9.13
CA GLN A 271 15.25 -4.76 9.77
C GLN A 271 14.83 -6.04 10.51
N SER A 272 13.54 -6.23 10.73
CA SER A 272 12.95 -7.30 11.51
C SER A 272 11.56 -7.66 10.99
N LEU A 273 11.06 -8.83 11.36
CA LEU A 273 9.67 -9.24 11.11
C LEU A 273 8.87 -9.16 12.41
N LEU A 274 7.82 -8.36 12.39
CA LEU A 274 6.92 -8.16 13.51
C LEU A 274 5.98 -9.36 13.68
N PRO A 275 5.49 -9.59 14.90
CA PRO A 275 4.36 -10.50 15.09
C PRO A 275 3.13 -10.04 14.31
N PHE A 276 2.35 -11.00 13.79
CA PHE A 276 1.13 -10.70 13.04
C PHE A 276 0.09 -9.88 13.84
N SER A 277 0.02 -10.06 15.16
CA SER A 277 -0.84 -9.27 16.06
C SER A 277 -0.54 -7.76 16.06
N GLN A 278 0.63 -7.37 15.57
CA GLN A 278 1.04 -5.98 15.44
C GLN A 278 0.69 -5.37 14.08
N THR A 279 0.20 -6.17 13.12
CA THR A 279 -0.27 -5.64 11.85
C THR A 279 -1.73 -5.20 11.96
N LYS A 280 -2.06 -4.06 11.35
CA LYS A 280 -3.43 -3.49 11.37
C LYS A 280 -4.33 -4.05 10.26
N THR A 281 -3.79 -4.86 9.36
CA THR A 281 -4.45 -5.31 8.12
C THR A 281 -4.54 -6.83 8.06
N LEU A 282 -5.43 -7.36 7.22
CA LEU A 282 -5.50 -8.79 6.97
C LEU A 282 -4.45 -9.19 5.93
N PHE A 283 -3.71 -10.27 6.19
CA PHE A 283 -2.76 -10.82 5.23
C PHE A 283 -3.45 -11.40 4.00
N GLY A 284 -4.45 -12.25 4.26
CA GLY A 284 -5.29 -12.89 3.26
C GLY A 284 -6.74 -12.40 3.34
N PRO A 285 -7.58 -12.81 2.38
CA PRO A 285 -9.01 -12.47 2.40
C PRO A 285 -9.76 -13.09 3.60
N ARG A 286 -9.21 -14.13 4.23
CA ARG A 286 -9.70 -14.72 5.49
C ARG A 286 -8.73 -14.54 6.64
N GLU A 287 -9.25 -14.45 7.85
CA GLU A 287 -8.45 -14.37 9.09
C GLU A 287 -7.51 -15.58 9.29
N ASN A 288 -7.88 -16.76 8.77
CA ASN A 288 -7.12 -17.99 8.90
C ASN A 288 -6.08 -18.24 7.80
N GLU A 289 -5.97 -17.36 6.79
CA GLU A 289 -4.96 -17.51 5.73
C GLU A 289 -3.54 -17.37 6.29
N TRP A 290 -3.32 -16.40 7.18
CA TRP A 290 -1.99 -16.20 7.77
C TRP A 290 -1.46 -17.46 8.49
N PRO A 291 -2.21 -18.10 9.42
CA PRO A 291 -1.79 -19.37 10.01
C PRO A 291 -1.42 -20.45 9.00
N LEU A 292 -2.13 -20.56 7.88
CA LEU A 292 -1.88 -21.57 6.85
C LEU A 292 -0.60 -21.27 6.07
N THR A 293 -0.42 -20.01 5.64
CA THR A 293 0.80 -19.54 4.97
C THR A 293 2.01 -19.69 5.89
N LEU A 294 1.92 -19.22 7.13
CA LEU A 294 3.02 -19.32 8.09
C LEU A 294 3.42 -20.77 8.33
N LYS A 295 2.43 -21.68 8.47
CA LYS A 295 2.70 -23.12 8.59
C LYS A 295 3.50 -23.64 7.40
N ARG A 296 3.11 -23.30 6.16
CA ARG A 296 3.84 -23.72 4.95
C ARG A 296 5.26 -23.18 4.94
N LEU A 297 5.44 -21.88 5.21
CA LEU A 297 6.76 -21.24 5.23
C LEU A 297 7.70 -21.82 6.30
N ILE A 298 7.18 -22.17 7.48
CA ILE A 298 7.97 -22.83 8.53
C ILE A 298 8.30 -24.28 8.17
N GLN A 299 7.34 -25.02 7.61
CA GLN A 299 7.56 -26.39 7.15
C GLN A 299 8.61 -26.48 6.03
N SER A 300 8.59 -25.50 5.12
CA SER A 300 9.60 -25.31 4.07
C SER A 300 10.90 -24.67 4.57
N ARG A 301 10.98 -24.33 5.86
CA ARG A 301 12.14 -23.72 6.53
C ARG A 301 12.55 -22.36 5.97
N LEU A 302 11.65 -21.66 5.30
CA LEU A 302 11.90 -20.29 4.79
C LEU A 302 11.71 -19.25 5.89
N LEU A 303 10.85 -19.53 6.85
CA LEU A 303 10.70 -18.76 8.08
C LEU A 303 11.02 -19.63 9.29
N GLN A 304 11.55 -19.00 10.34
CA GLN A 304 11.78 -19.61 11.64
C GLN A 304 11.20 -18.74 12.75
N VAL A 305 10.67 -19.39 13.79
CA VAL A 305 10.23 -18.72 15.01
C VAL A 305 11.45 -18.33 15.82
N ARG A 306 11.53 -17.06 16.22
CA ARG A 306 12.61 -16.57 17.05
C ARG A 306 12.42 -17.01 18.50
N ARG A 307 13.48 -17.57 19.09
CA ARG A 307 13.52 -17.93 20.51
C ARG A 307 13.38 -16.71 21.42
N GLU A 308 13.72 -15.53 20.90
CA GLU A 308 13.60 -14.26 21.60
C GLU A 308 12.18 -13.67 21.55
N SER A 309 11.18 -14.40 21.04
CA SER A 309 9.78 -13.98 21.14
C SER A 309 9.35 -13.87 22.61
N ALA A 310 8.34 -13.06 22.90
CA ALA A 310 7.84 -12.89 24.26
C ALA A 310 7.37 -14.22 24.87
N GLU A 311 7.50 -14.37 26.20
CA GLU A 311 7.11 -15.61 26.91
C GLU A 311 5.64 -15.98 26.66
N GLY A 312 4.75 -14.97 26.56
CA GLY A 312 3.34 -15.17 26.25
C GLY A 312 3.03 -15.61 24.81
N SER A 313 4.03 -15.65 23.92
CA SER A 313 3.90 -16.17 22.56
C SER A 313 4.03 -17.69 22.50
N PHE A 314 4.39 -18.32 23.62
CA PHE A 314 4.63 -19.75 23.74
C PHE A 314 3.70 -20.39 24.76
N GLU A 315 3.22 -21.60 24.46
CA GLU A 315 2.39 -22.38 25.35
C GLU A 315 3.04 -23.74 25.62
N MET A 316 3.21 -24.07 26.91
CA MET A 316 3.66 -25.39 27.32
C MET A 316 2.44 -26.23 27.69
N HIS A 317 2.20 -27.29 26.92
CA HIS A 317 1.10 -28.22 27.19
C HIS A 317 1.45 -29.15 28.36
N GLU A 318 0.42 -29.73 29.00
CA GLU A 318 0.57 -30.64 30.14
C GLU A 318 1.44 -31.87 29.82
N ASP A 319 1.53 -32.25 28.55
CA ASP A 319 2.35 -33.35 28.04
C ASP A 319 3.78 -32.96 27.67
N GLN A 320 4.24 -31.78 28.12
CA GLN A 320 5.56 -31.21 27.83
C GLN A 320 5.80 -30.89 26.35
N ARG A 321 4.76 -30.91 25.50
CA ARG A 321 4.88 -30.35 24.15
C ARG A 321 4.89 -28.84 24.24
N PHE A 322 5.82 -28.24 23.51
CA PHE A 322 5.93 -26.81 23.36
C PHE A 322 5.14 -26.41 22.11
N SER A 323 4.28 -25.40 22.22
CA SER A 323 3.66 -24.78 21.07
C SER A 323 3.83 -23.27 21.08
N TRP A 324 3.51 -22.64 19.95
CA TRP A 324 3.59 -21.21 19.80
C TRP A 324 2.33 -20.64 19.15
N VAL A 325 2.14 -19.34 19.32
CA VAL A 325 0.95 -18.61 18.89
C VAL A 325 1.28 -17.79 17.63
N PRO A 326 0.76 -18.13 16.43
CA PRO A 326 1.08 -17.45 15.16
C PRO A 326 0.90 -15.94 15.14
N ALA A 327 0.00 -15.43 15.98
CA ALA A 327 -0.24 -14.00 16.11
C ALA A 327 0.89 -13.28 16.87
N HIS A 328 1.58 -13.93 17.80
CA HIS A 328 2.47 -13.26 18.75
C HIS A 328 3.95 -13.65 18.63
N VAL A 329 4.28 -14.66 17.83
CA VAL A 329 5.68 -15.01 17.57
C VAL A 329 6.37 -14.00 16.67
N GLU A 330 7.64 -13.76 16.96
CA GLU A 330 8.53 -13.10 16.03
C GLU A 330 9.16 -14.10 15.08
N LEU A 331 9.40 -13.63 13.87
CA LEU A 331 9.89 -14.46 12.79
C LEU A 331 11.24 -13.95 12.30
N ALA A 332 12.02 -14.86 11.74
CA ALA A 332 13.25 -14.56 11.04
C ALA A 332 13.23 -15.28 9.69
N VAL A 333 13.82 -14.63 8.68
CA VAL A 333 14.00 -15.24 7.36
C VAL A 333 15.15 -16.24 7.44
N ASN A 334 14.95 -17.44 6.95
CA ASN A 334 15.93 -18.51 7.00
C ASN A 334 16.32 -18.93 5.58
N LEU A 335 17.10 -18.08 4.92
CA LEU A 335 17.67 -18.32 3.59
C LEU A 335 19.18 -18.51 3.70
N ASP A 336 19.78 -19.25 2.75
CA ASP A 336 21.22 -19.43 2.67
C ASP A 336 21.93 -18.16 2.20
N SER A 337 22.15 -17.25 3.15
CA SER A 337 22.89 -16.00 2.93
C SER A 337 23.89 -15.74 4.05
N ASP A 338 25.01 -15.14 3.69
CA ASP A 338 26.04 -14.63 4.62
C ASP A 338 25.60 -13.31 5.28
N ASP A 339 24.50 -12.71 4.81
CA ASP A 339 24.01 -11.44 5.32
C ASP A 339 23.36 -11.57 6.71
N SER A 340 23.37 -10.45 7.43
CA SER A 340 22.55 -10.28 8.64
C SER A 340 21.06 -10.43 8.32
N GLN A 341 20.21 -10.75 9.31
CA GLN A 341 18.76 -10.82 9.12
C GLN A 341 18.17 -9.57 8.47
N SER A 342 18.62 -8.39 8.90
CA SER A 342 18.19 -7.12 8.31
C SER A 342 18.64 -6.97 6.86
N GLY A 343 19.86 -7.44 6.54
CA GLY A 343 20.35 -7.49 5.16
C GLY A 343 19.51 -8.42 4.27
N ILE A 344 19.16 -9.61 4.78
CA ILE A 344 18.29 -10.57 4.09
C ILE A 344 16.91 -9.96 3.84
N ILE A 345 16.27 -9.35 4.85
CA ILE A 345 14.93 -8.77 4.69
C ILE A 345 14.94 -7.63 3.66
N LEU A 346 15.92 -6.72 3.74
CA LEU A 346 16.05 -5.60 2.80
C LEU A 346 16.43 -6.06 1.38
N GLY A 347 17.20 -7.14 1.26
CA GLY A 347 17.66 -7.71 -0.01
C GLY A 347 16.63 -8.62 -0.68
N LEU A 348 15.72 -9.22 0.08
CA LEU A 348 14.79 -10.25 -0.40
C LEU A 348 13.96 -9.81 -1.60
N GLN A 349 13.53 -8.54 -1.64
CA GLN A 349 12.74 -8.05 -2.77
C GLN A 349 13.52 -8.13 -4.10
N ASN A 350 14.84 -7.86 -4.07
CA ASN A 350 15.69 -7.98 -5.25
C ASN A 350 15.91 -9.46 -5.62
N GLU A 351 16.11 -10.32 -4.64
CA GLU A 351 16.24 -11.77 -4.88
C GLU A 351 14.97 -12.37 -5.49
N ILE A 352 13.79 -11.93 -5.03
CA ILE A 352 12.50 -12.33 -5.59
C ILE A 352 12.34 -11.83 -7.02
N GLN A 353 12.70 -10.59 -7.31
CA GLN A 353 12.68 -10.06 -8.68
C GLN A 353 13.60 -10.86 -9.60
N GLU A 354 14.80 -11.20 -9.12
CA GLU A 354 15.73 -12.04 -9.86
C GLU A 354 15.17 -13.46 -10.06
N TYR A 355 14.55 -14.06 -9.05
CA TYR A 355 13.83 -15.34 -9.16
C TYR A 355 12.75 -15.29 -10.26
N VAL A 356 11.94 -14.23 -10.28
CA VAL A 356 10.87 -14.06 -11.28
C VAL A 356 11.44 -13.92 -12.68
N LEU A 357 12.54 -13.18 -12.86
CA LEU A 357 13.19 -12.99 -14.16
C LEU A 357 13.81 -14.30 -14.70
N HIS A 358 14.31 -15.17 -13.82
CA HIS A 358 14.85 -16.48 -14.19
C HIS A 358 13.80 -17.58 -14.31
N SER A 359 12.60 -17.36 -13.77
CA SER A 359 11.48 -18.29 -13.86
C SER A 359 10.82 -18.25 -15.24
N THR A 360 10.34 -19.39 -15.72
CA THR A 360 9.57 -19.42 -16.96
C THR A 360 8.12 -18.99 -16.72
N PRO A 361 7.44 -18.30 -17.67
CA PRO A 361 6.01 -18.00 -17.57
C PRO A 361 5.13 -19.21 -17.26
N VAL A 362 5.54 -20.39 -17.73
CA VAL A 362 4.83 -21.66 -17.49
C VAL A 362 4.89 -22.07 -16.01
N ALA A 363 6.01 -21.80 -15.33
CA ALA A 363 6.17 -22.08 -13.90
C ALA A 363 5.38 -21.10 -13.01
N LEU A 364 5.20 -19.86 -13.46
CA LEU A 364 4.48 -18.81 -12.73
C LEU A 364 2.96 -18.86 -12.93
N LEU A 365 2.49 -19.42 -14.06
CA LEU A 365 1.06 -19.50 -14.36
C LEU A 365 0.22 -20.23 -13.28
N PRO A 366 0.65 -21.37 -12.72
CA PRO A 366 -0.09 -22.04 -11.65
C PRO A 366 -0.28 -21.17 -10.40
N VAL A 367 0.68 -20.30 -10.08
CA VAL A 367 0.59 -19.37 -8.96
C VAL A 367 -0.53 -18.36 -9.20
N TRP A 368 -0.55 -17.74 -10.38
CA TRP A 368 -1.61 -16.80 -10.74
C TRP A 368 -3.00 -17.46 -10.70
N GLN A 369 -3.12 -18.65 -11.31
CA GLN A 369 -4.37 -19.42 -11.29
C GLN A 369 -4.80 -19.80 -9.88
N HIS A 370 -3.87 -20.19 -9.01
CA HIS A 370 -4.15 -20.52 -7.62
C HIS A 370 -4.68 -19.31 -6.85
N LEU A 371 -4.04 -18.15 -7.01
CA LEU A 371 -4.50 -16.91 -6.36
C LEU A 371 -5.90 -16.50 -6.83
N VAL A 372 -6.17 -16.53 -8.15
CA VAL A 372 -7.51 -16.27 -8.70
C VAL A 372 -8.53 -17.27 -8.17
N SER A 373 -8.16 -18.54 -8.03
CA SER A 373 -9.02 -19.60 -7.50
C SER A 373 -9.39 -19.36 -6.04
N ILE A 374 -8.40 -19.07 -5.18
CA ILE A 374 -8.64 -18.75 -3.76
C ILE A 374 -9.57 -17.54 -3.67
N GLU A 375 -9.29 -16.51 -4.45
CA GLU A 375 -10.05 -15.27 -4.39
C GLU A 375 -11.49 -15.45 -4.89
N ALA A 376 -11.70 -16.23 -5.95
CA ALA A 376 -13.05 -16.58 -6.42
C ALA A 376 -13.81 -17.42 -5.38
N HIS A 377 -13.15 -18.37 -4.72
CA HIS A 377 -13.76 -19.18 -3.67
C HIS A 377 -14.17 -18.34 -2.45
N ASP A 378 -13.36 -17.36 -2.08
CA ASP A 378 -13.65 -16.44 -0.99
C ASP A 378 -14.82 -15.52 -1.33
N TYR A 379 -14.82 -14.98 -2.54
CA TYR A 379 -15.96 -14.21 -3.05
C TYR A 379 -17.26 -15.01 -3.03
N TRP A 380 -17.19 -16.32 -3.34
CA TRP A 380 -18.32 -17.24 -3.23
C TRP A 380 -18.84 -17.33 -1.81
N ILE A 381 -17.98 -17.53 -0.81
CA ILE A 381 -18.40 -17.58 0.60
C ILE A 381 -19.03 -16.24 1.03
N SER A 382 -18.39 -15.11 0.72
CA SER A 382 -18.92 -13.78 1.04
C SER A 382 -20.28 -13.53 0.40
N CYS A 383 -20.46 -13.94 -0.86
CA CYS A 383 -21.76 -13.82 -1.53
C CYS A 383 -22.82 -14.72 -0.90
N MET A 384 -22.47 -15.96 -0.53
CA MET A 384 -23.39 -16.86 0.14
C MET A 384 -23.84 -16.27 1.48
N GLU A 385 -22.92 -15.72 2.27
CA GLU A 385 -23.24 -15.03 3.52
C GLU A 385 -24.12 -13.79 3.28
N TYR A 386 -23.75 -12.93 2.33
CA TYR A 386 -24.50 -11.73 1.97
C TYR A 386 -25.96 -12.04 1.60
N PHE A 387 -26.19 -13.11 0.83
CA PHE A 387 -27.52 -13.58 0.46
C PHE A 387 -28.18 -14.51 1.51
N ARG A 388 -27.56 -14.70 2.68
CA ARG A 388 -28.02 -15.54 3.80
C ARG A 388 -28.19 -17.01 3.43
N LEU A 389 -27.37 -17.50 2.51
CA LEU A 389 -27.22 -18.90 2.17
C LEU A 389 -26.18 -19.56 3.09
N PRO A 390 -26.27 -20.86 3.37
CA PRO A 390 -25.30 -21.54 4.22
C PRO A 390 -23.88 -21.54 3.64
N THR A 391 -22.88 -21.32 4.49
CA THR A 391 -21.46 -21.17 4.10
C THR A 391 -20.59 -22.42 4.27
N HIS A 392 -21.04 -23.45 5.00
CA HIS A 392 -20.29 -24.70 5.25
C HIS A 392 -19.62 -25.28 3.98
N THR A 393 -18.30 -25.19 3.86
CA THR A 393 -17.55 -25.63 2.68
C THR A 393 -17.79 -27.11 2.35
N LEU A 394 -18.00 -27.43 1.07
CA LEU A 394 -17.97 -28.80 0.57
C LEU A 394 -16.56 -29.05 0.00
N GLU A 395 -15.98 -30.22 0.25
CA GLU A 395 -14.61 -30.57 -0.18
C GLU A 395 -14.38 -30.45 -1.70
N ASP A 396 -15.45 -30.44 -2.51
CA ASP A 396 -15.39 -30.31 -3.97
C ASP A 396 -15.35 -28.85 -4.50
N ASP A 397 -15.56 -27.84 -3.65
CA ASP A 397 -15.70 -26.45 -4.09
C ASP A 397 -14.34 -25.86 -4.56
N GLU A 398 -13.22 -26.20 -3.89
CA GLU A 398 -11.88 -25.67 -4.21
C GLU A 398 -11.35 -26.15 -5.58
N ALA A 399 -11.45 -27.46 -5.86
CA ALA A 399 -11.02 -28.03 -7.14
C ALA A 399 -11.79 -27.44 -8.32
N HIS A 400 -13.06 -27.07 -8.09
CA HIS A 400 -13.89 -26.43 -9.09
C HIS A 400 -13.38 -25.03 -9.45
N PHE A 401 -13.06 -24.20 -8.45
CA PHE A 401 -12.51 -22.85 -8.68
C PHE A 401 -11.11 -22.88 -9.30
N GLN A 402 -10.31 -23.90 -9.00
CA GLN A 402 -9.00 -24.06 -9.63
C GLN A 402 -9.12 -24.29 -11.14
N SER A 403 -10.09 -25.14 -11.55
CA SER A 403 -10.39 -25.36 -12.96
C SER A 403 -11.00 -24.10 -13.61
N ALA A 404 -11.80 -23.35 -12.85
CA ALA A 404 -12.42 -22.10 -13.29
C ALA A 404 -11.39 -21.00 -13.62
N ALA A 405 -10.37 -20.86 -12.77
CA ALA A 405 -9.32 -19.86 -12.90
C ALA A 405 -8.46 -20.04 -14.17
N ALA A 406 -8.46 -21.22 -14.78
CA ALA A 406 -7.80 -21.46 -16.06
C ALA A 406 -8.63 -21.00 -17.28
N LEU A 407 -9.93 -20.73 -17.09
CA LEU A 407 -10.88 -20.47 -18.18
C LEU A 407 -11.48 -19.06 -18.15
N PHE A 408 -11.60 -18.48 -16.96
CA PHE A 408 -12.28 -17.21 -16.72
C PHE A 408 -11.39 -16.26 -15.95
N SER A 409 -11.52 -14.96 -16.21
CA SER A 409 -10.91 -13.93 -15.38
C SER A 409 -11.63 -13.83 -14.04
N LEU A 410 -10.95 -13.29 -13.02
CA LEU A 410 -11.54 -13.11 -11.69
C LEU A 410 -12.85 -12.29 -11.76
N SER A 411 -12.86 -11.21 -12.55
CA SER A 411 -14.03 -10.35 -12.73
C SER A 411 -15.22 -11.11 -13.32
N GLU A 412 -14.98 -12.02 -14.27
CA GLU A 412 -16.04 -12.86 -14.84
C GLU A 412 -16.58 -13.85 -13.80
N LEU A 413 -15.69 -14.48 -13.03
CA LEU A 413 -16.06 -15.39 -11.93
C LEU A 413 -16.90 -14.67 -10.87
N MET A 414 -16.49 -13.48 -10.43
CA MET A 414 -17.24 -12.66 -9.48
C MET A 414 -18.66 -12.37 -9.98
N ASN A 415 -18.83 -11.97 -11.23
CA ASN A 415 -20.16 -11.72 -11.78
C ASN A 415 -21.00 -13.01 -11.87
N LEU A 416 -20.40 -14.14 -12.25
CA LEU A 416 -21.11 -15.43 -12.26
C LEU A 416 -21.59 -15.80 -10.85
N ILE A 417 -20.69 -15.75 -9.87
CA ILE A 417 -20.93 -16.06 -8.46
C ILE A 417 -22.08 -15.21 -7.92
N TYR A 418 -21.99 -13.88 -8.07
CA TYR A 418 -22.98 -12.96 -7.53
C TYR A 418 -24.37 -13.25 -8.08
N ASN A 419 -24.49 -13.37 -9.41
CA ASN A 419 -25.78 -13.62 -10.07
C ASN A 419 -26.38 -14.98 -9.67
N VAL A 420 -25.54 -15.99 -9.46
CA VAL A 420 -25.99 -17.32 -9.05
C VAL A 420 -26.48 -17.32 -7.61
N CYS A 421 -25.75 -16.70 -6.69
CA CYS A 421 -26.17 -16.60 -5.29
C CYS A 421 -27.47 -15.81 -5.16
N GLN A 422 -27.59 -14.69 -5.88
CA GLN A 422 -28.81 -13.89 -5.94
C GLN A 422 -30.00 -14.71 -6.46
N SER A 423 -29.80 -15.47 -7.55
CA SER A 423 -30.85 -16.30 -8.14
C SER A 423 -31.29 -17.42 -7.21
N ALA A 424 -30.35 -18.11 -6.56
CA ALA A 424 -30.63 -19.18 -5.62
C ALA A 424 -31.39 -18.68 -4.39
N ALA A 425 -31.02 -17.52 -3.84
CA ALA A 425 -31.75 -16.88 -2.76
C ALA A 425 -33.17 -16.43 -3.18
N GLY A 426 -33.33 -15.98 -4.43
CA GLY A 426 -34.65 -15.69 -5.01
C GLY A 426 -35.54 -16.93 -5.09
N GLU A 427 -35.01 -18.03 -5.63
CA GLU A 427 -35.71 -19.32 -5.72
C GLU A 427 -36.03 -19.92 -4.34
N GLN A 428 -35.12 -19.76 -3.38
CA GLN A 428 -35.35 -20.17 -2.01
C GLN A 428 -36.62 -19.53 -1.44
N LYS A 429 -36.77 -18.20 -1.60
CA LYS A 429 -37.93 -17.45 -1.14
C LYS A 429 -39.19 -17.82 -1.92
N ALA A 430 -39.08 -17.98 -3.25
CA ALA A 430 -40.22 -18.26 -4.11
C ALA A 430 -40.82 -19.65 -3.90
N ARG A 431 -39.97 -20.67 -3.67
CA ARG A 431 -40.39 -22.08 -3.53
C ARG A 431 -40.31 -22.62 -2.10
N MET A 432 -40.01 -21.77 -1.12
CA MET A 432 -39.80 -22.14 0.29
C MET A 432 -38.77 -23.29 0.45
N LEU A 433 -37.66 -23.21 -0.29
CA LEU A 433 -36.62 -24.22 -0.24
C LEU A 433 -35.88 -24.19 1.10
N THR A 434 -35.40 -25.35 1.55
CA THR A 434 -34.51 -25.39 2.70
C THR A 434 -33.19 -24.69 2.38
N ASN A 435 -32.52 -24.18 3.41
CA ASN A 435 -31.20 -23.56 3.32
C ASN A 435 -30.19 -24.46 2.57
N THR A 436 -30.15 -25.74 2.90
CA THR A 436 -29.29 -26.73 2.24
C THR A 436 -29.63 -26.89 0.75
N HIS A 437 -30.93 -26.92 0.41
CA HIS A 437 -31.35 -27.05 -0.99
C HIS A 437 -31.00 -25.81 -1.80
N ALA A 438 -31.16 -24.61 -1.23
CA ALA A 438 -30.76 -23.36 -1.86
C ALA A 438 -29.24 -23.28 -2.10
N ARG A 439 -28.42 -23.73 -1.14
CA ARG A 439 -26.96 -23.87 -1.30
C ARG A 439 -26.62 -24.78 -2.48
N ASN A 440 -27.18 -25.99 -2.50
CA ASN A 440 -26.91 -26.97 -3.54
C ASN A 440 -27.37 -26.47 -4.92
N LEU A 441 -28.49 -25.75 -4.96
CA LEU A 441 -28.97 -25.08 -6.16
C LEU A 441 -27.97 -24.04 -6.65
N ALA A 442 -27.44 -23.18 -5.77
CA ALA A 442 -26.42 -22.21 -6.11
C ALA A 442 -25.18 -22.90 -6.74
N GLY A 443 -24.63 -23.91 -6.06
CA GLY A 443 -23.46 -24.64 -6.59
C GLY A 443 -23.74 -25.31 -7.94
N SER A 444 -24.90 -25.95 -8.10
CA SER A 444 -25.31 -26.54 -9.38
C SER A 444 -25.51 -25.51 -10.49
N MET A 445 -26.05 -24.33 -10.16
CA MET A 445 -26.26 -23.24 -11.12
C MET A 445 -24.93 -22.65 -11.57
N LEU A 446 -23.96 -22.48 -10.67
CA LEU A 446 -22.63 -21.98 -11.00
C LEU A 446 -21.93 -22.90 -11.99
N ARG A 447 -21.84 -24.20 -11.67
CA ARG A 447 -21.29 -25.24 -12.55
C ARG A 447 -21.93 -25.23 -13.93
N SER A 448 -23.27 -25.31 -13.98
CA SER A 448 -24.01 -25.35 -15.23
C SER A 448 -23.86 -24.07 -16.07
N ARG A 449 -23.67 -22.91 -15.46
CA ARG A 449 -23.41 -21.66 -16.19
C ARG A 449 -22.01 -21.60 -16.75
N MET A 450 -21.00 -22.04 -15.99
CA MET A 450 -19.62 -22.08 -16.45
C MET A 450 -19.45 -23.08 -17.60
N GLU A 451 -19.99 -24.30 -17.46
CA GLU A 451 -19.95 -25.32 -18.51
C GLU A 451 -20.60 -24.83 -19.82
N ARG A 452 -21.76 -24.16 -19.72
CA ARG A 452 -22.42 -23.55 -20.89
C ARG A 452 -21.62 -22.40 -21.47
N ALA A 453 -21.09 -21.51 -20.64
CA ALA A 453 -20.28 -20.40 -21.11
C ALA A 453 -19.05 -20.90 -21.87
N GLN A 454 -18.42 -21.98 -21.40
CA GLN A 454 -17.30 -22.63 -22.08
C GLN A 454 -17.73 -23.32 -23.39
N ALA A 455 -18.80 -24.12 -23.35
CA ALA A 455 -19.25 -24.90 -24.52
C ALA A 455 -19.78 -24.01 -25.66
N GLU A 456 -20.42 -22.89 -25.32
CA GLU A 456 -21.07 -21.98 -26.26
C GLU A 456 -20.26 -20.70 -26.54
N GLY A 457 -19.14 -20.50 -25.85
CA GLY A 457 -18.29 -19.31 -26.02
C GLY A 457 -18.94 -18.01 -25.56
N TRP A 458 -19.69 -18.02 -24.45
CA TRP A 458 -20.37 -16.82 -23.96
C TRP A 458 -19.37 -15.77 -23.49
N THR A 459 -19.57 -14.52 -23.93
CA THR A 459 -18.90 -13.37 -23.32
C THR A 459 -19.57 -13.04 -22.00
N ILE A 460 -18.88 -13.30 -20.89
CA ILE A 460 -19.37 -13.01 -19.55
C ILE A 460 -19.12 -11.53 -19.25
N LYS A 461 -20.13 -10.85 -18.70
CA LYS A 461 -19.94 -9.48 -18.21
C LYS A 461 -19.00 -9.49 -17.01
N ARG A 462 -18.11 -8.51 -16.94
CA ARG A 462 -17.20 -8.33 -15.81
C ARG A 462 -17.97 -7.84 -14.58
N GLY A 463 -17.68 -8.46 -13.45
CA GLY A 463 -17.99 -7.95 -12.11
C GLY A 463 -16.85 -7.07 -11.62
N PHE A 464 -17.04 -6.45 -10.48
CA PHE A 464 -16.03 -5.62 -9.84
C PHE A 464 -15.92 -6.03 -8.37
N ARG A 465 -14.73 -5.85 -7.81
CA ARG A 465 -14.56 -5.88 -6.36
C ARG A 465 -15.49 -4.82 -5.76
N GLY A 466 -16.37 -5.29 -4.88
CA GLY A 466 -17.20 -4.42 -4.05
C GLY A 466 -16.76 -4.54 -2.58
N GLU A 467 -17.55 -3.94 -1.69
CA GLU A 467 -17.33 -4.00 -0.23
C GLU A 467 -17.30 -5.44 0.31
N LEU A 468 -17.88 -6.40 -0.42
CA LEU A 468 -17.91 -7.82 -0.04
C LEU A 468 -16.54 -8.51 -0.12
N MET A 469 -15.55 -7.88 -0.77
CA MET A 469 -14.22 -8.48 -0.92
C MET A 469 -13.12 -7.42 -1.03
N PRO A 470 -12.56 -6.97 0.11
CA PRO A 470 -11.36 -6.15 0.10
C PRO A 470 -10.17 -6.92 -0.51
N MET A 471 -9.25 -6.18 -1.12
CA MET A 471 -7.99 -6.72 -1.63
C MET A 471 -7.14 -7.21 -0.46
N SER A 472 -6.62 -8.44 -0.53
CA SER A 472 -5.67 -8.93 0.47
C SER A 472 -4.24 -8.52 0.14
N HIS A 473 -3.38 -8.48 1.16
CA HIS A 473 -1.98 -8.12 0.96
C HIS A 473 -1.25 -9.12 0.06
N LEU A 474 -1.51 -10.42 0.22
CA LEU A 474 -0.93 -11.46 -0.64
C LEU A 474 -1.25 -11.23 -2.12
N ILE A 475 -2.50 -10.89 -2.45
CA ILE A 475 -2.93 -10.65 -3.82
C ILE A 475 -2.35 -9.35 -4.35
N GLN A 476 -2.35 -8.29 -3.53
CA GLN A 476 -1.72 -7.03 -3.88
C GLN A 476 -0.24 -7.23 -4.23
N PHE A 477 0.53 -7.82 -3.32
CA PHE A 477 1.95 -8.13 -3.51
C PHE A 477 2.20 -8.89 -4.81
N PHE A 478 1.33 -9.87 -5.16
CA PHE A 478 1.48 -10.63 -6.39
C PHE A 478 1.49 -9.75 -7.64
N PHE A 479 0.53 -8.84 -7.81
CA PHE A 479 0.42 -8.04 -9.03
C PHE A 479 1.18 -6.70 -8.99
N THR A 480 1.68 -6.28 -7.82
CA THR A 480 2.50 -5.07 -7.67
C THR A 480 3.99 -5.36 -7.62
N ASP A 481 4.40 -6.33 -6.80
CA ASP A 481 5.80 -6.48 -6.38
C ASP A 481 6.43 -7.77 -6.89
N PHE A 482 5.66 -8.86 -7.00
CA PHE A 482 6.15 -10.14 -7.53
C PHE A 482 6.18 -10.13 -9.06
N ILE A 483 5.01 -10.02 -9.70
CA ILE A 483 4.87 -9.90 -11.16
C ILE A 483 4.04 -8.64 -11.42
N PRO A 484 4.64 -7.51 -11.83
CA PRO A 484 3.99 -6.20 -11.89
C PRO A 484 3.04 -6.08 -13.11
N ILE A 485 2.02 -6.94 -13.21
CA ILE A 485 0.97 -6.93 -14.24
C ILE A 485 -0.09 -5.86 -13.97
N GLY A 486 -0.16 -5.35 -12.73
CA GLY A 486 -1.17 -4.38 -12.31
C GLY A 486 -2.55 -5.00 -12.04
N GLN A 487 -3.35 -4.27 -11.28
CA GLN A 487 -4.67 -4.73 -10.81
C GLN A 487 -5.65 -5.03 -11.95
N GLU A 488 -5.75 -4.13 -12.95
CA GLU A 488 -6.71 -4.32 -14.05
C GLU A 488 -6.43 -5.60 -14.81
N THR A 489 -5.16 -5.88 -15.10
CA THR A 489 -4.74 -7.12 -15.77
C THR A 489 -5.07 -8.33 -14.92
N TYR A 490 -4.71 -8.29 -13.63
CA TYR A 490 -4.99 -9.38 -12.70
C TYR A 490 -6.48 -9.72 -12.64
N GLU A 491 -7.35 -8.72 -12.59
CA GLU A 491 -8.80 -8.90 -12.43
C GLU A 491 -9.52 -9.24 -13.74
N CYS A 492 -9.10 -8.66 -14.87
CA CYS A 492 -9.87 -8.64 -16.12
C CYS A 492 -9.32 -9.56 -17.21
N VAL A 493 -8.13 -10.13 -17.02
CA VAL A 493 -7.48 -11.02 -17.98
C VAL A 493 -7.45 -12.44 -17.42
N VAL A 494 -7.77 -13.42 -18.26
CA VAL A 494 -7.63 -14.83 -17.90
C VAL A 494 -6.14 -15.12 -17.71
N PRO A 495 -5.72 -15.74 -16.59
CA PRO A 495 -4.32 -16.13 -16.37
C PRO A 495 -3.73 -16.84 -17.58
N ASN A 496 -2.67 -16.29 -18.16
CA ASN A 496 -2.04 -16.83 -19.35
C ASN A 496 -0.55 -16.51 -19.40
N THR A 497 0.22 -17.33 -20.13
CA THR A 497 1.68 -17.20 -20.22
C THR A 497 2.13 -15.98 -21.02
N GLY A 498 1.31 -15.47 -21.96
CA GLY A 498 1.65 -14.32 -22.77
C GLY A 498 1.77 -13.05 -21.92
N THR A 499 0.76 -12.78 -21.11
CA THR A 499 0.75 -11.65 -20.16
C THR A 499 1.90 -11.73 -19.15
N LEU A 500 2.25 -12.92 -18.68
CA LEU A 500 3.39 -13.13 -17.79
C LEU A 500 4.72 -12.84 -18.49
N ALA A 501 4.88 -13.27 -19.74
CA ALA A 501 6.06 -12.98 -20.54
C ALA A 501 6.21 -11.48 -20.81
N ASP A 502 5.11 -10.79 -21.14
CA ASP A 502 5.09 -9.34 -21.36
C ASP A 502 5.51 -8.58 -20.08
N ALA A 503 5.04 -9.03 -18.91
CA ALA A 503 5.42 -8.44 -17.63
C ALA A 503 6.90 -8.67 -17.28
N GLN A 504 7.43 -9.87 -17.52
CA GLN A 504 8.86 -10.17 -17.34
C GLN A 504 9.74 -9.35 -18.30
N GLU A 505 9.30 -9.17 -19.55
CA GLU A 505 10.01 -8.31 -20.50
C GLU A 505 10.03 -6.86 -20.01
N ALA A 506 8.92 -6.36 -19.48
CA ALA A 506 8.85 -5.01 -18.90
C ALA A 506 9.77 -4.84 -17.67
N MET A 507 9.91 -5.86 -16.82
CA MET A 507 10.84 -5.86 -15.68
C MET A 507 12.32 -5.83 -16.13
N ASN A 508 12.65 -6.51 -17.24
CA ASN A 508 14.00 -6.55 -17.80
C ASN A 508 14.42 -5.26 -18.52
N GLN A 509 13.46 -4.42 -18.91
CA GLN A 509 13.80 -3.15 -19.52
C GLN A 509 14.43 -2.27 -18.44
N PRO A 510 15.68 -1.77 -18.63
CA PRO A 510 16.27 -0.85 -17.68
C PRO A 510 15.27 0.30 -17.54
N GLN A 511 14.83 0.55 -16.30
CA GLN A 511 13.94 1.67 -16.00
C GLN A 511 14.56 2.87 -16.70
N ARG A 512 13.95 3.31 -17.81
CA ARG A 512 14.51 4.41 -18.58
C ARG A 512 14.43 5.57 -17.61
N GLY A 513 15.59 5.93 -17.05
CA GLY A 513 15.74 7.15 -16.28
C GLY A 513 15.11 8.28 -17.09
N PRO A 514 14.53 9.30 -16.43
CA PRO A 514 13.84 10.38 -17.10
C PRO A 514 14.70 10.85 -18.28
N SER A 515 14.21 10.64 -19.49
CA SER A 515 14.98 10.86 -20.71
C SER A 515 15.56 12.26 -20.66
N GLU A 516 16.90 12.37 -20.69
CA GLU A 516 17.58 13.66 -20.71
C GLU A 516 16.90 14.57 -21.75
N PRO A 517 16.52 15.80 -21.39
CA PRO A 517 15.91 16.71 -22.33
C PRO A 517 16.89 16.90 -23.49
N ARG A 518 16.43 16.63 -24.71
CA ARG A 518 17.19 16.92 -25.92
C ARG A 518 17.47 18.43 -25.92
N VAL A 519 18.75 18.77 -25.75
CA VAL A 519 19.30 20.14 -25.80
C VAL A 519 18.97 20.81 -27.13
#